data_AF-A0A399G3T7-F1
#
_entry.id   AF-A0A399G3T7-F1
#
_cell.length_a   1.000
_cell.length_b   1.000
_cell.length_c   1.000
_cell.angle_alpha   90.00
_cell.angle_beta   90.00
_cell.angle_gamma   90.00
#
_symmetry.space_group_name_H-M   'P 1'
#
loop_
_entity.id
_entity.type
_entity.pdbx_description
1 polymer ?
#
loop_
_entity_poly.entity_id
_entity_poly.type
_entity_poly.pdbx_seq_one_letter_code
_entity_poly.pdbx_strand_id
1 'polypeptide(L)'
;MAEEHHDDHGNTLAGWFLTISWIVVWTVAAVAIIAGLDLLTWTVVGLGASVACAAVAGAMKRAGMGRKAPRPRPMTREEYEARLAESAKTAESGETAAV
;
A
#
# COMPACT_ATOMS: atom_id res chain seq x y z
N MET A 1 -2.44 -11.80 22.35
CA MET A 1 -2.01 -12.02 20.95
C MET A 1 -2.13 -10.68 20.28
N ALA A 2 -1.01 -10.06 19.91
CA ALA A 2 -1.04 -8.75 19.26
C ALA A 2 -1.71 -8.93 17.90
N GLU A 3 -2.98 -8.53 17.78
CA GLU A 3 -3.56 -8.18 16.50
C GLU A 3 -2.76 -6.96 16.00
N GLU A 4 -1.64 -7.25 15.36
CA GLU A 4 -0.84 -6.28 14.65
C GLU A 4 -1.69 -5.81 13.46
N HIS A 5 -2.59 -4.87 13.76
CA HIS A 5 -3.36 -4.10 12.80
C HIS A 5 -2.39 -3.13 12.13
N HIS A 6 -1.38 -3.68 11.45
CA HIS A 6 -0.59 -2.94 10.50
C HIS A 6 -1.56 -2.57 9.40
N ASP A 7 -2.05 -1.34 9.53
CA ASP A 7 -3.21 -0.84 8.84
C ASP A 7 -2.84 -0.72 7.37
N ASP A 8 -3.03 -1.82 6.62
CA ASP A 8 -2.20 -2.07 5.46
C ASP A 8 -2.35 -0.95 4.42
N HIS A 9 -1.28 -0.14 4.35
CA HIS A 9 -1.05 0.98 3.45
C HIS A 9 -0.78 0.51 2.02
N GLY A 10 -1.31 -0.65 1.64
CA GLY A 10 -1.18 -1.24 0.32
C GLY A 10 -1.59 -0.29 -0.79
N ASN A 11 -1.35 -0.71 -2.03
CA ASN A 11 -1.58 0.01 -3.29
C ASN A 11 -2.98 0.68 -3.38
N THR A 12 -3.15 1.82 -2.73
CA THR A 12 -4.41 2.55 -2.54
C THR A 12 -4.15 4.03 -2.79
N LEU A 13 -5.17 4.77 -3.20
CA LEU A 13 -5.05 6.20 -3.47
C LEU A 13 -4.60 6.97 -2.22
N ALA A 14 -5.19 6.67 -1.05
CA ALA A 14 -4.79 7.28 0.21
C ALA A 14 -3.34 6.96 0.59
N GLY A 15 -2.87 5.72 0.35
CA GLY A 15 -1.48 5.32 0.58
C GLY A 15 -0.51 6.06 -0.33
N TRP A 16 -0.77 6.06 -1.64
CA TRP A 16 0.09 6.76 -2.62
C TRP A 16 0.13 8.26 -2.41
N PHE A 17 -0.99 8.88 -2.04
CA PHE A 17 -1.01 10.29 -1.66
C PHE A 17 -0.03 10.56 -0.52
N LEU A 18 -0.07 9.77 0.55
CA LEU A 18 0.82 9.97 1.69
C LEU A 18 2.28 9.76 1.29
N THR A 19 2.59 8.70 0.54
CA THR A 19 3.96 8.42 0.08
C THR A 19 4.52 9.56 -0.78
N ILE A 20 3.78 9.97 -1.82
CA ILE A 20 4.24 11.02 -2.74
C ILE A 20 4.35 12.36 -2.01
N SER A 21 3.36 12.70 -1.18
CA SER A 21 3.40 13.96 -0.43
C SER A 21 4.58 14.04 0.52
N TRP A 22 4.95 12.96 1.22
CA TRP A 22 6.16 12.93 2.03
C TRP A 22 7.44 13.08 1.21
N ILE A 23 7.54 12.39 0.06
CA ILE A 23 8.68 12.56 -0.84
C ILE A 23 8.83 14.04 -1.23
N VAL A 24 7.73 14.69 -1.61
CA VAL A 24 7.74 16.12 -1.99
C VAL A 24 8.14 17.00 -0.82
N VAL A 25 7.50 16.84 0.35
CA VAL A 25 7.78 17.64 1.57
C VAL A 25 9.25 17.58 1.94
N TRP A 26 9.82 16.37 2.01
CA TRP A 26 11.21 16.19 2.42
C TRP A 26 12.20 16.57 1.33
N THR A 27 11.83 16.45 0.05
CA THR A 27 12.65 17.00 -1.05
C THR A 27 12.75 18.51 -0.96
N VAL A 28 11.62 19.21 -0.72
CA VAL A 28 11.62 20.67 -0.56
C VAL A 28 12.45 21.09 0.66
N ALA A 29 12.26 20.42 1.80
CA ALA A 29 13.04 20.70 3.01
C ALA A 29 14.55 20.48 2.79
N ALA A 30 14.94 19.36 2.16
CA ALA A 30 16.33 19.06 1.86
C ALA A 30 16.95 20.10 0.91
N VAL A 31 16.25 20.48 -0.16
CA VAL A 31 16.71 21.53 -1.10
C VAL A 31 16.90 22.87 -0.38
N ALA A 32 15.97 23.25 0.49
CA ALA A 32 16.07 24.48 1.27
C ALA A 32 17.30 24.48 2.20
N ILE A 33 17.55 23.36 2.89
CA ILE A 33 18.72 23.19 3.76
C ILE A 33 20.02 23.25 2.95
N ILE A 34 20.07 22.57 1.81
CA ILE A 34 21.24 22.59 0.91
C ILE A 34 21.50 24.01 0.38
N ALA A 35 20.44 24.80 0.16
CA ALA A 35 20.54 26.21 -0.23
C ALA A 35 21.00 27.14 0.91
N GLY A 36 21.33 26.59 2.09
CA GLY A 36 21.86 27.34 3.24
C GLY A 36 20.81 27.90 4.18
N LEU A 37 19.54 27.48 4.07
CA LEU A 37 18.50 27.86 5.03
C LEU A 37 18.61 27.04 6.32
N ASP A 38 18.04 27.59 7.40
CA ASP A 38 18.18 27.03 8.76
C ASP A 38 17.67 25.58 8.86
N LEU A 39 18.54 24.68 9.32
CA LEU A 39 18.29 23.25 9.43
C LEU A 39 17.10 22.95 10.33
N LEU A 40 17.05 23.57 11.51
CA LEU A 40 16.05 23.27 12.52
C LEU A 40 14.66 23.72 12.04
N THR A 41 14.57 24.93 11.49
CA THR A 41 13.35 25.49 10.92
C THR A 41 12.80 24.59 9.83
N TRP A 42 13.59 24.22 8.82
CA TRP A 42 13.11 23.40 7.71
C TRP A 42 12.80 21.95 8.10
N THR A 43 13.47 21.43 9.13
CA THR A 43 13.12 20.13 9.72
C THR A 43 11.76 20.19 10.41
N VAL A 44 11.51 21.23 11.22
CA VAL A 44 10.22 21.44 11.89
C VAL A 44 9.09 21.65 10.87
N VAL A 45 9.33 22.43 9.82
CA VAL A 45 8.38 22.59 8.70
C VAL A 45 8.10 21.25 8.02
N GLY A 46 9.13 20.45 7.72
CA GLY A 46 8.97 19.13 7.12
C GLY A 46 8.15 18.17 7.98
N LEU A 47 8.39 18.17 9.30
CA LEU A 47 7.62 17.38 10.26
C LEU A 47 6.17 17.84 10.35
N GLY A 48 5.92 19.14 10.47
CA GLY A 48 4.57 19.71 10.54
C GLY A 48 3.76 19.39 9.28
N ALA A 49 4.36 19.57 8.10
CA ALA A 49 3.74 19.21 6.83
C ALA A 49 3.48 17.69 6.74
N SER A 50 4.40 16.86 7.23
CA SER A 50 4.24 15.40 7.26
C SER A 50 3.01 14.97 8.07
N VAL A 51 2.78 15.60 9.22
CA VAL A 51 1.59 15.37 10.07
C VAL A 51 0.31 15.79 9.34
N ALA A 52 0.32 16.95 8.68
CA ALA A 52 -0.83 17.42 7.91
C ALA A 52 -1.18 16.46 6.76
N CYS A 53 -0.18 15.99 6.01
CA CYS A 53 -0.36 14.99 4.96
C CYS A 53 -0.95 13.68 5.51
N ALA A 54 -0.46 13.20 6.66
CA ALA A 54 -0.99 12.01 7.32
C ALA A 54 -2.47 12.17 7.73
N ALA A 55 -2.85 13.34 8.25
CA ALA A 55 -4.23 13.64 8.58
C ALA A 55 -5.15 13.60 7.35
N VAL A 56 -4.70 14.19 6.23
CA VAL A 56 -5.44 14.15 4.96
C VAL A 56 -5.56 12.72 4.44
N ALA A 57 -4.49 11.93 4.45
CA ALA A 57 -4.52 10.53 4.05
C ALA A 57 -5.50 9.71 4.92
N GLY A 58 -5.52 9.97 6.23
CA GLY A 58 -6.49 9.39 7.15
C GLY A 58 -7.94 9.76 6.80
N ALA A 59 -8.21 11.01 6.45
CA ALA A 59 -9.52 11.45 5.97
C ALA A 59 -9.90 10.78 4.64
N MET A 60 -8.97 10.67 3.69
CA MET A 60 -9.19 9.99 2.42
C MET A 60 -9.56 8.51 2.63
N LYS A 61 -8.89 7.84 3.57
CA LYS A 61 -9.22 6.46 3.94
C LYS A 61 -10.64 6.34 4.48
N ARG A 62 -11.06 7.25 5.36
CA ARG A 62 -12.44 7.30 5.87
C ARG A 62 -13.47 7.57 4.76
N ALA A 63 -13.10 8.30 3.72
CA ALA A 63 -13.91 8.51 2.52
C ALA A 63 -13.93 7.32 1.55
N GLY A 64 -13.35 6.18 1.92
CA GLY A 64 -13.37 4.96 1.10
C GLY A 64 -12.31 4.89 0.00
N MET A 65 -11.33 5.79 0.00
CA MET A 65 -10.15 5.75 -0.89
C MET A 65 -9.01 4.88 -0.35
N GLY A 66 -9.21 4.24 0.81
CA GLY A 66 -8.36 3.18 1.31
C GLY A 66 -8.73 1.82 0.72
N ARG A 67 -8.07 0.76 1.21
CA ARG A 67 -8.36 -0.60 0.78
C ARG A 67 -9.73 -1.05 1.31
N LYS A 68 -10.57 -1.54 0.41
CA LYS A 68 -11.97 -1.93 0.71
C LYS A 68 -12.13 -3.38 1.16
N ALA A 69 -11.23 -4.27 0.74
CA ALA A 69 -11.27 -5.70 1.07
C ALA A 69 -10.05 -6.12 1.91
N PRO A 70 -10.19 -7.11 2.82
CA PRO A 70 -9.04 -7.76 3.46
C PRO A 70 -8.05 -8.25 2.40
N ARG A 71 -6.74 -8.27 2.70
CA ARG A 71 -5.79 -8.88 1.78
C ARG A 71 -6.21 -10.34 1.53
N PRO A 72 -6.12 -10.84 0.29
CA PRO A 72 -6.18 -12.28 0.06
C PRO A 72 -5.17 -12.94 1.00
N ARG A 73 -5.62 -13.94 1.74
CA ARG A 73 -4.69 -14.77 2.50
C ARG A 73 -3.89 -15.60 1.50
N PRO A 74 -2.60 -15.86 1.76
CA PRO A 74 -1.89 -16.87 0.99
C PRO A 74 -2.71 -18.17 1.00
N MET A 75 -2.85 -18.76 -0.18
CA MET A 75 -3.56 -20.03 -0.37
C MET A 75 -2.94 -21.09 0.54
N THR A 76 -3.78 -21.91 1.18
CA THR A 76 -3.24 -23.03 1.96
C THR A 76 -2.67 -24.09 1.03
N ARG A 77 -1.88 -25.01 1.60
CA ARG A 77 -1.31 -26.10 0.79
C ARG A 77 -2.41 -26.97 0.19
N GLU A 78 -3.44 -27.26 0.95
CA GLU A 78 -4.58 -28.09 0.52
C GLU A 78 -5.37 -27.41 -0.60
N GLU A 79 -5.60 -26.10 -0.47
CA GLU A 79 -6.25 -25.30 -1.52
C GLU A 79 -5.40 -25.25 -2.81
N TYR A 80 -4.08 -25.19 -2.68
CA TYR A 80 -3.17 -25.20 -3.82
C TYR A 80 -3.16 -26.56 -4.54
N GLU A 81 -3.08 -27.65 -3.77
CA GLU A 81 -3.11 -29.01 -4.31
C GLU A 81 -4.47 -29.33 -4.97
N ALA A 82 -5.59 -28.88 -4.38
CA ALA A 82 -6.92 -29.01 -4.99
C ALA A 82 -7.02 -28.26 -6.33
N ARG A 83 -6.48 -27.04 -6.38
CA ARG A 83 -6.50 -26.20 -7.59
C ARG A 83 -5.62 -26.76 -8.71
N LEU A 84 -4.49 -27.38 -8.36
CA LEU A 84 -3.65 -28.14 -9.31
C LEU A 84 -4.41 -29.35 -9.88
N ALA A 85 -5.08 -30.13 -9.03
CA ALA A 85 -5.86 -31.28 -9.47
C ALA A 85 -7.05 -30.90 -10.36
N GLU A 86 -7.72 -29.78 -10.06
CA GLU A 86 -8.81 -29.25 -10.88
C GLU A 86 -8.32 -28.74 -12.24
N SER A 87 -7.15 -28.09 -12.26
CA SER A 87 -6.50 -27.65 -13.51
C SER A 87 -6.09 -28.84 -14.39
N ALA A 88 -5.60 -29.92 -13.79
CA ALA A 88 -5.26 -31.16 -14.52
C ALA A 88 -6.50 -31.83 -15.13
N LYS A 89 -7.60 -31.93 -14.37
CA LYS A 89 -8.88 -32.46 -14.88
C LYS A 89 -9.47 -31.62 -16.02
N THR A 90 -9.29 -30.30 -15.94
CA THR A 90 -9.76 -29.38 -17.00
C THR A 90 -8.93 -29.54 -18.28
N ALA A 91 -7.62 -29.76 -18.17
CA ALA A 91 -6.75 -30.04 -19.31
C ALA A 91 -7.11 -31.36 -20.01
N GLU A 92 -7.33 -32.45 -19.23
CA GLU A 92 -7.74 -33.75 -19.79
C GLU A 92 -9.10 -33.68 -20.49
N SER A 93 -10.08 -33.00 -19.91
CA SER A 93 -11.42 -32.86 -20.52
C SER A 93 -11.42 -31.99 -21.78
N GLY A 94 -10.55 -30.98 -21.86
CA GLY A 94 -10.34 -30.18 -23.07
C GLY A 94 -9.64 -30.95 -24.20
N GLU A 95 -8.68 -31.82 -23.87
CA GLU A 95 -8.01 -32.69 -24.83
C GLU A 95 -8.95 -33.77 -25.38
N THR A 96 -9.85 -34.29 -24.54
CA THR A 96 -10.84 -35.31 -24.95
C THR A 96 -11.96 -34.72 -25.82
N ALA A 97 -12.25 -33.42 -25.72
CA ALA A 97 -13.27 -32.74 -26.54
C ALA A 97 -12.76 -32.24 -27.90
N ALA A 98 -11.44 -32.27 -28.13
CA ALA A 98 -10.80 -31.83 -29.37
C ALA A 98 -10.46 -32.98 -30.34
N VAL A 99 -10.87 -34.21 -30.03
CA VAL A 99 -10.73 -35.44 -30.83
C VAL A 99 -12.10 -35.87 -31.34
#